data_AF-A0A9D6VN54-F1
#
_entry.id   AF-A0A9D6VN54-F1
#
_cell.length_a   1.000
_cell.length_b   1.000
_cell.length_c   1.000
_cell.angle_alpha   90.00
_cell.angle_beta   90.00
_cell.angle_gamma   90.00
#
_symmetry.space_group_name_H-M   'P 1'
#
loop_
_entity.id
_entity.type
_entity.pdbx_description
1 polymer ?
#
loop_
_entity_poly.entity_id
_entity_poly.type
_entity_poly.pdbx_seq_one_letter_code
_entity_poly.pdbx_strand_id
1 'polypeptide(L)'
;MKKTGYKETFIFIIGTTPQIITETIYYLGVVNNPHITPDEIFIITTETGRNIVKSSLLAKGILKKLEDEYSLPETPLSESSFLIPTCL
;
A
#
# COMPACT_ATOMS: atom_id res chain seq x y z
N MET A 1 -14.78 -10.48 -6.45
CA MET A 1 -16.04 -9.79 -6.07
C MET A 1 -16.07 -9.61 -4.56
N LYS A 2 -15.97 -8.37 -4.05
CA LYS A 2 -16.15 -8.07 -2.63
C LYS A 2 -17.60 -8.40 -2.22
N LYS A 3 -17.77 -9.22 -1.18
CA LYS A 3 -19.06 -9.75 -0.71
C LYS A 3 -19.65 -8.97 0.48
N THR A 4 -18.99 -7.92 0.93
CA THR A 4 -19.30 -7.24 2.20
C THR A 4 -19.56 -5.75 1.95
N GLY A 5 -20.53 -5.17 2.68
CA GLY A 5 -20.79 -3.73 2.69
C GLY A 5 -19.76 -2.93 3.50
N TYR A 6 -18.58 -3.51 3.76
CA TYR A 6 -17.52 -2.93 4.57
C TYR A 6 -16.33 -2.57 3.68
N LYS A 7 -15.59 -1.55 4.12
CA LYS A 7 -14.43 -1.04 3.43
C LYS A 7 -13.17 -1.67 4.00
N GLU A 8 -12.33 -2.22 3.14
CA GLU A 8 -11.04 -2.80 3.53
C GLU A 8 -9.97 -1.70 3.55
N THR A 9 -9.59 -1.27 4.74
CA THR A 9 -8.59 -0.19 4.93
C THR A 9 -7.26 -0.79 5.38
N PHE A 10 -6.21 -0.62 4.58
CA PHE A 10 -4.86 -1.04 4.98
C PHE A 10 -4.10 0.12 5.59
N ILE A 11 -3.55 -0.09 6.78
CA ILE A 11 -2.79 0.92 7.51
C ILE A 11 -1.37 0.40 7.71
N PHE A 12 -0.38 1.12 7.18
CA PHE A 12 1.03 0.80 7.31
C PHE A 12 1.70 1.79 8.23
N ILE A 13 2.40 1.29 9.25
CA ILE A 13 3.28 2.10 10.08
C ILE A 13 4.70 1.70 9.72
N ILE A 14 5.41 2.56 8.98
CA ILE A 14 6.73 2.22 8.46
C ILE A 14 7.73 3.35 8.65
N GLY A 15 8.98 2.96 8.89
CA GLY A 15 10.14 3.84 8.77
C GLY A 15 10.54 4.01 7.31
N THR A 16 11.60 3.35 6.90
CA THR A 16 12.24 3.55 5.57
C THR A 16 12.26 2.30 4.70
N THR A 17 11.45 1.28 5.02
CA THR A 17 11.38 0.01 4.28
C THR A 17 10.01 -0.17 3.61
N PRO A 18 9.80 0.33 2.38
CA PRO A 18 8.54 0.20 1.65
C PRO A 18 8.16 -1.25 1.30
N GLN A 19 9.12 -2.17 1.34
CA GLN A 19 8.91 -3.59 0.97
C GLN A 19 7.78 -4.25 1.79
N ILE A 20 7.57 -3.81 3.03
CA ILE A 20 6.47 -4.30 3.87
C ILE A 20 5.10 -4.04 3.22
N ILE A 21 4.95 -2.92 2.49
CA ILE A 21 3.72 -2.59 1.75
C ILE A 21 3.50 -3.61 0.64
N THR A 22 4.52 -3.87 -0.19
CA THR A 22 4.43 -4.79 -1.32
C THR A 22 4.23 -6.24 -0.88
N GLU A 23 4.90 -6.69 0.18
CA GLU A 23 4.75 -8.05 0.71
C GLU A 23 3.33 -8.28 1.27
N THR A 24 2.78 -7.27 1.95
CA THR A 24 1.42 -7.34 2.48
C THR A 24 0.39 -7.39 1.35
N ILE A 25 0.53 -6.53 0.35
CA ILE A 25 -0.35 -6.53 -0.84
C ILE A 25 -0.26 -7.88 -1.58
N TYR A 26 0.95 -8.39 -1.78
CA TYR A 26 1.17 -9.68 -2.41
C TYR A 26 0.52 -10.81 -1.61
N TYR A 27 0.80 -10.91 -0.30
CA TYR A 27 0.27 -11.99 0.51
C TYR A 27 -1.26 -11.96 0.55
N LEU A 28 -1.87 -10.80 0.82
CA LEU A 28 -3.32 -10.68 0.94
C LEU A 28 -4.04 -10.79 -0.41
N GLY A 29 -3.45 -10.24 -1.48
CA GLY A 29 -4.05 -10.22 -2.81
C GLY A 29 -3.83 -11.48 -3.63
N VAL A 30 -2.78 -12.26 -3.35
CA VAL A 30 -2.35 -13.41 -4.16
C VAL A 30 -2.32 -14.72 -3.38
N VAL A 31 -1.80 -14.72 -2.15
CA VAL A 31 -1.56 -15.96 -1.39
C VAL A 31 -2.77 -16.32 -0.51
N ASN A 32 -3.40 -15.32 0.09
CA ASN A 32 -4.50 -15.50 1.05
C ASN A 32 -5.78 -15.97 0.37
N ASN A 33 -6.55 -16.87 0.99
CA ASN A 33 -7.85 -17.28 0.48
C ASN A 33 -8.94 -17.08 1.55
N PRO A 34 -9.91 -16.17 1.34
CA PRO A 34 -10.16 -15.39 0.12
C PRO A 34 -9.14 -14.26 -0.11
N HIS A 35 -8.88 -13.89 -1.37
CA HIS A 35 -8.03 -12.72 -1.68
C HIS A 35 -8.64 -11.43 -1.14
N ILE A 36 -7.82 -10.60 -0.50
CA ILE A 36 -8.20 -9.31 0.10
C ILE A 36 -7.42 -8.19 -0.59
N THR A 37 -8.12 -7.17 -1.05
CA THR A 37 -7.54 -5.98 -1.67
C THR A 37 -8.09 -4.72 -0.99
N PRO A 38 -7.26 -3.70 -0.76
CA PRO A 38 -7.69 -2.50 -0.06
C PRO A 38 -8.61 -1.64 -0.91
N ASP A 39 -9.62 -1.05 -0.29
CA ASP A 39 -10.33 0.12 -0.85
C ASP A 39 -9.60 1.42 -0.54
N GLU A 40 -8.75 1.44 0.49
CA GLU A 40 -7.92 2.57 0.88
C GLU A 40 -6.61 2.11 1.49
N ILE A 41 -5.58 2.92 1.31
CA ILE A 41 -4.30 2.78 2.02
C ILE A 41 -3.97 4.06 2.78
N PHE A 42 -3.57 3.89 4.03
CA PHE A 42 -2.90 4.91 4.83
C PHE A 42 -1.49 4.45 5.20
N ILE A 43 -0.52 5.37 5.13
CA ILE A 43 0.87 5.15 5.50
C ILE A 43 1.25 6.20 6.54
N ILE A 44 1.37 5.75 7.79
CA ILE A 44 1.90 6.55 8.88
C ILE A 44 3.41 6.43 8.87
N THR A 45 4.10 7.52 8.54
CA THR A 45 5.56 7.49 8.35
C THR A 45 6.18 8.87 8.57
N THR A 46 7.51 8.96 8.52
CA THR A 46 8.23 10.23 8.51
C THR A 46 8.31 10.81 7.10
N GLU A 47 8.69 12.08 7.00
CA GLU A 47 8.94 12.75 5.71
C GLU A 47 9.95 11.96 4.84
N THR A 48 11.01 11.45 5.46
CA THR A 48 12.00 10.58 4.79
C THR A 48 11.34 9.29 4.28
N GLY A 49 10.51 8.64 5.10
CA GLY A 49 9.80 7.43 4.71
C GLY A 49 8.85 7.66 3.54
N ARG A 50 8.08 8.75 3.55
CA ARG A 50 7.22 9.18 2.43
C ARG A 50 8.03 9.31 1.14
N ASN A 51 9.15 10.02 1.17
CA ASN A 51 9.98 10.23 -0.02
C ASN A 51 10.57 8.93 -0.56
N ILE A 52 10.93 7.99 0.32
CA ILE A 52 11.39 6.66 -0.08
C ILE A 52 10.24 5.85 -0.70
N VAL A 53 9.04 5.86 -0.12
CA VAL A 53 7.86 5.18 -0.70
C VAL A 53 7.53 5.76 -2.07
N LYS A 54 7.45 7.09 -2.20
CA LYS A 54 7.16 7.75 -3.48
C LYS A 54 8.21 7.43 -4.54
N SER A 55 9.50 7.51 -4.19
CA SER A 55 10.56 7.23 -5.15
C SER A 55 10.62 5.76 -5.56
N SER A 56 10.31 4.83 -4.67
CA SER A 56 10.37 3.39 -4.93
C SER A 56 9.07 2.82 -5.51
N LEU A 57 7.95 2.92 -4.79
CA LEU A 57 6.70 2.28 -5.16
C LEU A 57 6.04 2.99 -6.34
N LEU A 58 6.10 4.33 -6.39
CA LEU A 58 5.45 5.13 -7.44
C LEU A 58 6.40 5.47 -8.59
N ALA A 59 7.47 6.22 -8.33
CA ALA A 59 8.33 6.75 -9.41
C ALA A 59 9.15 5.66 -10.13
N LYS A 60 9.68 4.66 -9.41
CA LYS A 60 10.30 3.47 -10.03
C LYS A 60 9.27 2.43 -10.47
N GLY A 61 7.98 2.64 -10.19
CA GLY A 61 6.89 1.76 -10.62
C GLY A 61 6.91 0.36 -10.01
N ILE A 62 7.53 0.16 -8.83
CA ILE A 62 7.60 -1.17 -8.20
C ILE A 62 6.19 -1.69 -7.86
N LEU A 63 5.30 -0.83 -7.35
CA LEU A 63 3.93 -1.21 -7.03
C LEU A 63 3.16 -1.58 -8.30
N LYS A 64 3.27 -0.76 -9.35
CA LYS A 64 2.64 -1.03 -10.62
C LYS A 64 3.12 -2.35 -11.24
N LYS A 65 4.41 -2.63 -11.16
CA LYS A 65 5.00 -3.88 -11.65
C LYS A 65 4.45 -5.10 -10.89
N LEU A 66 4.31 -5.00 -9.57
CA LEU A 66 3.68 -6.05 -8.75
C LEU A 66 2.23 -6.29 -9.18
N GLU A 67 1.47 -5.22 -9.39
CA GLU A 67 0.06 -5.30 -9.82
C GLU A 67 -0.08 -5.99 -11.18
N ASP A 68 0.76 -5.60 -12.14
CA ASP A 68 0.75 -6.16 -13.49
C ASP A 68 1.20 -7.63 -13.49
N GLU A 69 2.23 -7.98 -12.71
CA GLU A 69 2.78 -9.34 -12.62
C GLU A 69 1.76 -10.35 -12.06
N TYR A 70 0.97 -9.94 -11.06
CA TYR A 70 0.01 -10.81 -10.40
C TYR A 70 -1.45 -10.52 -10.75
N SER A 71 -1.71 -9.66 -11.75
CA SER A 71 -3.06 -9.23 -12.17
C SER A 71 -3.90 -8.70 -11.00
N LEU A 72 -3.28 -7.97 -10.08
CA LEU A 72 -3.96 -7.32 -8.95
C LEU A 72 -4.70 -6.06 -9.43
N PRO A 73 -5.79 -5.66 -8.77
CA PRO A 73 -6.38 -4.36 -9.00
C PRO A 73 -5.40 -3.24 -8.61
N GLU A 74 -5.59 -2.07 -9.20
CA GLU A 74 -4.81 -0.87 -8.86
C GLU A 74 -5.00 -0.54 -7.37
N THR A 75 -3.87 -0.40 -6.69
CA THR A 75 -3.82 -0.05 -5.28
C THR A 75 -4.09 1.45 -5.13
N PRO A 76 -5.02 1.89 -4.26
CA PRO A 76 -5.37 3.30 -4.10
C PRO A 76 -4.34 4.07 -3.26
N LEU A 77 -3.08 4.10 -3.74
CA LEU A 77 -1.96 4.78 -3.10
C LEU A 77 -1.72 6.13 -3.79
N SER A 78 -1.94 7.23 -3.06
CA SER A 78 -1.72 8.59 -3.55
C SER A 78 -1.11 9.49 -2.47
N GLU A 79 -0.94 10.79 -2.74
CA GLU A 79 -0.40 11.72 -1.74
C GLU A 79 -1.25 11.79 -0.47
N SER A 80 -2.58 11.69 -0.59
CA SER A 80 -3.48 11.73 0.57
C SER A 80 -3.39 10.47 1.45
N SER A 81 -2.70 9.43 0.99
CA SER A 81 -2.45 8.22 1.78
C SER A 81 -1.41 8.45 2.88
N PHE A 82 -0.58 9.49 2.79
CA PHE A 82 0.50 9.69 3.77
C PHE A 82 0.06 10.52 4.96
N LEU A 83 0.24 9.96 6.15
CA LEU A 83 0.05 10.62 7.43
C LEU A 83 1.42 10.84 8.07
N ILE A 84 1.86 12.09 8.15
CA ILE A 84 3.14 12.46 8.76
C ILE A 84 2.89 12.99 10.16
N PRO A 85 3.29 12.26 11.23
CA PRO A 85 3.13 12.75 12.59
C PRO A 85 3.97 14.03 12.79
N THR A 86 3.33 15.11 13.20
CA THR A 86 3.99 16.35 13.59
C THR A 86 3.92 16.49 15.11
N CYS A 87 5.04 16.80 15.76
CA CYS A 87 4.99 17.35 17.11
C CYS A 87 4.46 18.79 16.99
N LEU A 88 3.35 19.07 17.66
CA LEU A 88 2.80 20.42 17.82
C LEU A 88 3.67 21.26 18.76
#